data_AF-A0A9D9ZF52-F1
#
_entry.id   AF-A0A9D9ZF52-F1
#
_cell.length_a   1.000
_cell.length_b   1.000
_cell.length_c   1.000
_cell.angle_alpha   90.00
_cell.angle_beta   90.00
_cell.angle_gamma   90.00
#
_symmetry.space_group_name_H-M   'P 1'
#
loop_
_entity.id
_entity.type
_entity.pdbx_description
1 polymer ?
#
loop_
_entity_poly.entity_id
_entity_poly.type
_entity_poly.pdbx_seq_one_letter_code
_entity_poly.pdbx_strand_id
1 'polypeptide(L)'
;MGKGKKGGKRMTKKQLSEDLQSFFSSQPGKTLSFKEIFRTLRLDTHPLKMLAIDIMEEMTWDDFITKVTDSSYSLNTKGQLQEGVFLRKSNGKNSFLPEDGGSPIFVSERNSMWALNGDRVRVSFMARRQKHIKEAQVIEILERKKDQFVGRLRVDKNFAYLVTPENTFVHDIMIPKNKLKGGKSDDKAIVKIAQWPDAEHKNLVGYVVDVLGQTGDNDVEMNTILAQYGLPYKYPKVVEDAANSITGEITKQDEAEREDFRDVFTCTIDPKDAKDFDDALSIKLLDKNLWQIGVHIADVSHYVTEDSIIDKEAVKRATSVYLVDRTIPMLPERLCNLICSLRPDEDKLTYSVIFNVDDEANIKNWRIVHTIIRSNRRYAYEEVQQLLEDNGVVDGTGEPAPIAPAGGYKGENADMLIMLDRIAKKLRTKRFNGGAVKFDREELHFDIDETGKPTRCYFKRSKDANKLVEEFMLLANRTVAESVGKVKNGAKAKTLPYRIHDNPDPQKLETLRQFIVKFGYRVKTEGTKGATARSLNKLMDDCGGKPEQKMIQSV
;
A
#
# COMPACT_ATOMS: atom_id res chain seq x y z
N MET A 1 72.41 -44.10 33.31
CA MET A 1 71.39 -43.62 34.29
C MET A 1 70.74 -42.36 33.75
N GLY A 2 69.40 -42.28 33.76
CA GLY A 2 68.64 -41.03 33.67
C GLY A 2 68.10 -40.58 32.30
N LYS A 3 67.05 -41.23 31.78
CA LYS A 3 66.11 -40.62 30.81
C LYS A 3 65.44 -39.39 31.47
N GLY A 4 65.79 -38.18 31.03
CA GLY A 4 65.09 -36.95 31.40
C GLY A 4 63.87 -36.73 30.52
N LYS A 5 62.67 -36.96 31.06
CA LYS A 5 61.37 -36.54 30.49
C LYS A 5 61.36 -35.03 30.22
N LYS A 6 61.02 -34.61 29.01
CA LYS A 6 60.35 -33.32 28.74
C LYS A 6 59.14 -33.56 27.84
N GLY A 7 58.08 -34.12 28.43
CA GLY A 7 56.74 -34.00 27.86
C GLY A 7 56.27 -32.56 28.04
N GLY A 8 56.55 -31.71 27.06
CA GLY A 8 55.90 -30.41 26.99
C GLY A 8 54.39 -30.60 26.86
N LYS A 9 53.60 -29.84 27.62
CA LYS A 9 52.14 -29.86 27.60
C LYS A 9 51.69 -29.75 26.13
N ARG A 10 50.98 -30.76 25.61
CA ARG A 10 50.52 -30.78 24.21
C ARG A 10 49.49 -29.67 24.04
N MET A 11 49.84 -28.61 23.31
CA MET A 11 48.95 -27.48 23.09
C MET A 11 47.73 -27.95 22.30
N THR A 12 46.53 -27.65 22.82
CA THR A 12 45.26 -28.08 22.21
C THR A 12 44.85 -27.12 21.09
N LYS A 13 44.03 -27.58 20.12
CA LYS A 13 43.49 -26.74 19.02
C LYS A 13 42.85 -25.46 19.56
N LYS A 14 42.13 -25.55 20.68
CA LYS A 14 41.48 -24.42 21.34
C LYS A 14 42.48 -23.39 21.87
N GLN A 15 43.52 -23.83 22.57
CA GLN A 15 44.57 -22.94 23.10
C GLN A 15 45.33 -22.23 21.98
N LEU A 16 45.69 -22.97 20.92
CA LEU A 16 46.39 -22.39 19.78
C LEU A 16 45.52 -21.40 18.99
N SER A 17 44.21 -21.63 18.90
CA SER A 17 43.27 -20.69 18.29
C SER A 17 43.16 -19.39 19.09
N GLU A 18 43.08 -19.47 20.43
CA GLU A 18 43.08 -18.29 21.32
C GLU A 18 44.40 -17.49 21.19
N ASP A 19 45.54 -18.18 21.13
CA ASP A 19 46.86 -17.55 20.95
C ASP A 19 47.00 -16.87 19.58
N LEU A 20 46.52 -17.51 18.49
CA LEU A 20 46.52 -16.92 17.15
C LEU A 20 45.60 -15.69 17.08
N GLN A 21 44.39 -15.77 17.64
CA GLN A 21 43.45 -14.64 17.69
C GLN A 21 44.05 -13.45 18.44
N SER A 22 44.66 -13.71 19.61
CA SER A 22 45.34 -12.69 20.41
C SER A 22 46.51 -12.06 19.63
N PHE A 23 47.31 -12.89 18.96
CA PHE A 23 48.47 -12.44 18.20
C PHE A 23 48.10 -11.53 17.03
N PHE A 24 47.16 -11.93 16.17
CA PHE A 24 46.69 -11.09 15.06
C PHE A 24 46.01 -9.82 15.56
N SER A 25 45.25 -9.88 16.66
CA SER A 25 44.60 -8.70 17.26
C SER A 25 45.61 -7.69 17.81
N SER A 26 46.79 -8.15 18.27
CA SER A 26 47.86 -7.29 18.78
C SER A 26 48.68 -6.59 17.69
N GLN A 27 48.52 -6.96 16.41
CA GLN A 27 49.29 -6.44 15.28
C GLN A 27 48.35 -5.94 14.14
N PRO A 28 47.43 -5.00 14.42
CA PRO A 28 46.49 -4.50 13.40
C PRO A 28 47.24 -3.85 12.24
N GLY A 29 46.80 -4.12 11.00
CA GLY A 29 47.36 -3.55 9.78
C GLY A 29 48.69 -4.13 9.31
N LYS A 30 49.28 -5.12 10.01
CA LYS A 30 50.49 -5.81 9.57
C LYS A 30 50.17 -7.12 8.84
N THR A 31 50.91 -7.38 7.76
CA THR A 31 50.97 -8.69 7.11
C THR A 31 52.04 -9.53 7.81
N LEU A 32 51.66 -10.71 8.28
CA LEU A 32 52.49 -11.62 9.04
C LEU A 32 52.74 -12.90 8.23
N SER A 33 54.01 -13.25 8.03
CA SER A 33 54.42 -14.48 7.36
C SER A 33 54.39 -15.70 8.29
N PHE A 34 54.31 -16.91 7.75
CA PHE A 34 54.46 -18.15 8.53
C PHE A 34 55.72 -18.16 9.41
N LYS A 35 56.83 -17.62 8.90
CA LYS A 35 58.09 -17.56 9.63
C LYS A 35 57.96 -16.70 10.90
N GLU A 36 57.26 -15.57 10.82
CA GLU A 36 57.04 -14.66 11.94
C GLU A 36 56.00 -15.21 12.92
N ILE A 37 54.92 -15.80 12.42
CA ILE A 37 53.86 -16.42 13.22
C ILE A 37 54.46 -17.58 14.04
N PHE A 38 55.18 -18.50 13.38
CA PHE A 38 55.74 -19.68 14.04
C PHE A 38 56.83 -19.33 15.04
N ARG A 39 57.68 -18.32 14.72
CA ARG A 39 58.73 -17.87 15.63
C ARG A 39 58.14 -17.19 16.86
N THR A 40 57.16 -16.31 16.68
CA THR A 40 56.58 -15.54 17.79
C THR A 40 55.77 -16.42 18.74
N LEU A 41 54.98 -17.35 18.19
CA LEU A 41 54.18 -18.29 18.96
C LEU A 41 54.95 -19.55 19.40
N ARG A 42 56.27 -19.62 19.15
CA ARG A 42 57.16 -20.75 19.50
C ARG A 42 56.61 -22.11 19.01
N LEU A 43 56.11 -22.13 17.79
CA LEU A 43 55.59 -23.33 17.12
C LEU A 43 56.75 -24.12 16.53
N ASP A 44 57.49 -24.82 17.39
CA ASP A 44 58.79 -25.41 17.02
C ASP A 44 58.69 -26.79 16.34
N THR A 45 57.54 -27.47 16.48
CA THR A 45 57.34 -28.82 15.95
C THR A 45 56.48 -28.81 14.68
N HIS A 46 56.77 -29.70 13.73
CA HIS A 46 56.00 -29.83 12.48
C HIS A 46 54.49 -30.02 12.73
N PRO A 47 54.02 -30.87 13.67
CA PRO A 47 52.59 -31.01 13.95
C PRO A 47 51.91 -29.72 14.45
N LEU A 48 52.59 -28.91 15.27
CA LEU A 48 52.04 -27.63 15.74
C LEU A 48 51.96 -26.58 14.62
N LYS A 49 52.92 -26.59 13.69
CA LYS A 49 52.89 -25.71 12.52
C LYS A 49 51.74 -26.05 11.60
N MET A 50 51.51 -27.33 11.29
CA MET A 50 50.38 -27.76 10.47
C MET A 50 49.04 -27.42 11.13
N LEU A 51 48.90 -27.69 12.42
CA LEU A 51 47.68 -27.33 13.17
C LEU A 51 47.42 -25.82 13.17
N ALA A 52 48.46 -24.98 13.25
CA ALA A 52 48.31 -23.53 13.15
C ALA A 52 47.85 -23.09 11.75
N ILE A 53 48.35 -23.73 10.69
CA ILE A 53 47.92 -23.47 9.31
C ILE A 53 46.44 -23.82 9.15
N ASP A 54 46.04 -25.02 9.57
CA ASP A 54 44.63 -25.45 9.50
C ASP A 54 43.70 -24.48 10.23
N ILE A 55 44.10 -24.02 11.43
CA ILE A 55 43.33 -23.03 12.20
C ILE A 55 43.31 -21.68 11.48
N MET A 56 44.40 -21.23 10.87
CA MET A 56 44.44 -19.97 10.11
C MET A 56 43.63 -20.04 8.82
N GLU A 57 43.54 -21.21 8.18
CA GLU A 57 42.60 -21.44 7.08
C GLU A 57 41.17 -21.29 7.59
N GLU A 58 40.78 -21.99 8.66
CA GLU A 58 39.46 -21.83 9.30
C GLU A 58 39.16 -20.36 9.66
N MET A 59 40.13 -19.63 10.23
CA MET A 59 40.01 -18.20 10.56
C MET A 59 39.90 -17.29 9.32
N THR A 60 40.39 -17.75 8.16
CA THR A 60 40.22 -17.05 6.88
C THR A 60 38.83 -17.30 6.30
N TRP A 61 38.34 -18.55 6.39
CA TRP A 61 36.94 -18.88 6.07
C TRP A 61 35.95 -18.11 6.94
N ASP A 62 36.30 -17.86 8.20
CA ASP A 62 35.51 -17.09 9.17
C ASP A 62 35.72 -15.56 9.07
N ASP A 63 36.43 -15.08 8.03
CA ASP A 63 36.73 -13.66 7.77
C ASP A 63 37.47 -12.91 8.89
N PHE A 64 38.06 -13.62 9.88
CA PHE A 64 38.81 -13.01 10.99
C PHE A 64 40.20 -12.53 10.54
N ILE A 65 40.86 -13.28 9.66
CA ILE A 65 42.09 -12.87 8.96
C ILE A 65 41.89 -12.96 7.46
N THR A 66 42.70 -12.23 6.71
CA THR A 66 42.76 -12.28 5.24
C THR A 66 44.08 -12.90 4.81
N LYS A 67 44.02 -13.92 3.93
CA LYS A 67 45.21 -14.49 3.29
C LYS A 67 45.76 -13.50 2.26
N VAL A 68 46.99 -13.02 2.47
CA VAL A 68 47.65 -12.05 1.58
C VAL A 68 48.48 -12.78 0.52
N THR A 69 49.16 -13.85 0.92
CA THR A 69 49.86 -14.78 0.01
C THR A 69 49.73 -16.21 0.52
N ASP A 70 50.27 -17.20 -0.21
CA ASP A 70 50.29 -18.60 0.24
C ASP A 70 51.02 -18.85 1.57
N SER A 71 51.81 -17.88 2.03
CA SER A 71 52.57 -17.99 3.26
C SER A 71 52.40 -16.79 4.20
N SER A 72 51.38 -15.95 4.00
CA SER A 72 51.16 -14.77 4.83
C SER A 72 49.70 -14.36 4.99
N TYR A 73 49.38 -13.82 6.16
CA TYR A 73 48.03 -13.43 6.58
C TYR A 73 48.07 -12.06 7.26
N SER A 74 46.97 -11.32 7.21
CA SER A 74 46.79 -10.07 7.95
C SER A 74 45.45 -10.08 8.67
N LEU A 75 45.34 -9.37 9.80
CA LEU A 75 44.04 -9.18 10.46
C LEU A 75 43.05 -8.50 9.50
N ASN A 76 41.85 -9.06 9.35
CA ASN A 76 40.83 -8.46 8.49
C ASN A 76 40.25 -7.23 9.17
N THR A 77 40.76 -6.06 8.80
CA THR A 77 40.37 -4.75 9.34
C THR A 77 39.48 -3.95 8.39
N LYS A 78 39.26 -4.45 7.17
CA LYS A 78 38.32 -3.88 6.21
C LYS A 78 36.92 -4.30 6.63
N GLY A 79 36.30 -3.50 7.51
CA GLY A 79 34.89 -3.65 7.84
C GLY A 79 34.07 -3.65 6.55
N GLN A 80 33.35 -4.74 6.30
CA GLN A 80 32.42 -4.83 5.17
C GLN A 80 31.41 -3.70 5.30
N LEU A 81 31.59 -2.64 4.52
CA LEU A 81 30.65 -1.54 4.39
C LEU A 81 29.50 -2.00 3.51
N GLN A 82 28.27 -1.73 3.91
CA GLN A 82 27.09 -2.07 3.13
C GLN A 82 26.08 -0.93 3.15
N GLU A 83 25.41 -0.73 2.02
CA GLU A 83 24.32 0.24 1.87
C GLU A 83 22.96 -0.47 1.93
N GLY A 84 21.97 0.23 2.47
CA GLY A 84 20.69 -0.36 2.81
C GLY A 84 19.76 0.61 3.52
N VAL A 85 18.61 0.08 3.92
CA VAL A 85 17.54 0.85 4.55
C VAL A 85 17.54 0.60 6.05
N PHE A 86 17.53 1.67 6.84
CA PHE A 86 17.40 1.58 8.29
C PHE A 86 15.93 1.37 8.68
N LEU A 87 15.66 0.40 9.53
CA LEU A 87 14.34 0.06 10.06
C LEU A 87 14.30 0.32 11.56
N ARG A 88 13.66 1.42 11.96
CA ARG A 88 13.53 1.80 13.36
C ARG A 88 12.34 1.06 13.99
N LYS A 89 12.53 0.48 15.16
CA LYS A 89 11.46 -0.21 15.91
C LYS A 89 11.21 0.50 17.23
N SER A 90 9.95 0.58 17.65
CA SER A 90 9.54 1.24 18.91
C SER A 90 10.20 0.65 20.16
N ASN A 91 10.61 -0.61 20.12
CA ASN A 91 11.31 -1.29 21.20
C ASN A 91 12.85 -1.07 21.20
N GLY A 92 13.37 -0.19 20.34
CA GLY A 92 14.80 0.11 20.20
C GLY A 92 15.65 -1.00 19.56
N LYS A 93 15.02 -2.12 19.14
CA LYS A 93 15.70 -3.21 18.43
C LYS A 93 15.67 -2.98 16.92
N ASN A 94 16.39 -1.96 16.49
CA ASN A 94 16.39 -1.53 15.09
C ASN A 94 17.04 -2.59 14.19
N SER A 95 16.83 -2.45 12.89
CA SER A 95 17.39 -3.37 11.90
C SER A 95 17.87 -2.60 10.67
N PHE A 96 18.82 -3.16 9.96
CA PHE A 96 19.32 -2.70 8.67
C PHE A 96 18.93 -3.74 7.63
N LEU A 97 18.30 -3.31 6.54
CA LEU A 97 17.97 -4.17 5.40
C LEU A 97 18.96 -3.87 4.26
N PRO A 98 19.86 -4.81 3.92
CA PRO A 98 20.78 -4.67 2.80
C PRO A 98 20.07 -4.44 1.45
N GLU A 99 20.65 -3.61 0.57
CA GLU A 99 20.14 -3.42 -0.80
C GLU A 99 20.27 -4.67 -1.68
N ASP A 100 21.24 -5.54 -1.38
CA ASP A 100 21.48 -6.78 -2.13
C ASP A 100 20.48 -7.92 -1.79
N GLY A 101 19.46 -7.63 -0.97
CA GLY A 101 18.45 -8.61 -0.58
C GLY A 101 18.89 -9.57 0.53
N GLY A 102 20.00 -9.28 1.22
CA GLY A 102 20.44 -10.02 2.39
C GLY A 102 19.45 -9.98 3.57
N SER A 103 19.65 -10.89 4.54
CA SER A 103 18.82 -10.94 5.76
C SER A 103 18.95 -9.66 6.59
N PRO A 104 17.88 -9.18 7.26
CA PRO A 104 17.94 -8.03 8.15
C PRO A 104 18.98 -8.21 9.26
N ILE A 105 19.74 -7.15 9.54
CA ILE A 105 20.86 -7.15 10.50
C ILE A 105 20.51 -6.24 11.67
N PHE A 106 20.81 -6.66 12.89
CA PHE A 106 20.48 -5.88 14.07
C PHE A 106 21.32 -4.61 14.17
N VAL A 107 20.70 -3.49 14.53
CA VAL A 107 21.37 -2.23 14.87
C VAL A 107 20.86 -1.77 16.23
N SER A 108 21.75 -1.62 17.21
CA SER A 108 21.36 -1.04 18.50
C SER A 108 21.13 0.46 18.40
N GLU A 109 20.32 1.02 19.31
CA GLU A 109 19.98 2.46 19.28
C GLU A 109 21.22 3.37 19.33
N ARG A 110 22.20 3.04 20.16
CA ARG A 110 23.49 3.75 20.27
C ARG A 110 24.30 3.76 18.96
N ASN A 111 24.03 2.80 18.07
CA ASN A 111 24.73 2.60 16.81
C ASN A 111 23.93 3.13 15.60
N SER A 112 22.82 3.83 15.85
CA SER A 112 21.91 4.27 14.78
C SER A 112 22.29 5.58 14.09
N MET A 113 23.22 6.37 14.65
CA MET A 113 23.60 7.69 14.11
C MET A 113 22.39 8.62 13.88
N TRP A 114 21.36 8.56 14.73
CA TRP A 114 20.10 9.31 14.56
C TRP A 114 19.36 9.00 13.24
N ALA A 115 19.57 7.81 12.67
CA ALA A 115 18.82 7.34 11.52
C ALA A 115 17.33 7.18 11.88
N LEU A 116 16.49 7.67 10.98
CA LEU A 116 15.05 7.53 11.06
C LEU A 116 14.60 6.32 10.25
N ASN A 117 13.38 5.88 10.54
CA ASN A 117 12.81 4.73 9.83
C ASN A 117 12.72 5.02 8.32
N GLY A 118 13.37 4.17 7.54
CA GLY A 118 13.41 4.21 6.08
C GLY A 118 14.55 5.04 5.50
N ASP A 119 15.41 5.66 6.30
CA ASP A 119 16.60 6.34 5.80
C ASP A 119 17.53 5.36 5.07
N ARG A 120 18.15 5.83 3.98
CA ARG A 120 19.20 5.09 3.28
C ARG A 120 20.52 5.36 3.98
N VAL A 121 21.15 4.30 4.48
CA VAL A 121 22.31 4.39 5.35
C VAL A 121 23.43 3.49 4.86
N ARG A 122 24.67 3.89 5.19
CA ARG A 122 25.84 3.04 5.09
C ARG A 122 26.18 2.52 6.47
N VAL A 123 26.36 1.20 6.59
CA VAL A 123 26.72 0.55 7.84
C VAL A 123 28.06 -0.16 7.76
N SER A 124 28.73 -0.31 8.90
CA SER A 124 29.87 -1.22 9.10
C SER A 124 29.47 -2.36 10.02
N PHE A 125 29.86 -3.59 9.71
CA PHE A 125 29.63 -4.72 10.61
C PHE A 125 30.59 -4.71 11.80
N MET A 126 30.05 -5.00 12.98
CA MET A 126 30.85 -5.19 14.19
C MET A 126 31.45 -6.61 14.21
N ALA A 127 32.62 -6.75 14.84
CA ALA A 127 33.30 -8.03 14.99
C ALA A 127 32.38 -9.08 15.65
N ARG A 128 32.28 -10.26 15.01
CA ARG A 128 31.40 -11.35 15.46
C ARG A 128 31.92 -11.91 16.79
N ARG A 129 31.09 -11.89 17.84
CA ARG A 129 31.38 -12.59 19.10
C ARG A 129 30.65 -13.94 19.13
N GLN A 130 31.29 -14.97 19.68
CA GLN A 130 30.69 -16.29 19.81
C GLN A 130 29.37 -16.17 20.61
N LYS A 131 28.26 -16.69 20.05
CA LYS A 131 26.88 -16.60 20.58
C LYS A 131 26.20 -15.22 20.55
N HIS A 132 26.73 -14.22 19.85
CA HIS A 132 26.06 -12.92 19.64
C HIS A 132 25.45 -12.79 18.24
N ILE A 133 24.32 -12.08 18.17
CA ILE A 133 23.66 -11.70 16.92
C ILE A 133 24.59 -10.75 16.15
N LYS A 134 24.66 -10.90 14.82
CA LYS A 134 25.40 -9.99 13.93
C LYS A 134 24.87 -8.56 14.12
N GLU A 135 25.74 -7.65 14.52
CA GLU A 135 25.41 -6.24 14.80
C GLU A 135 26.08 -5.34 13.77
N ALA A 136 25.36 -4.31 13.34
CA ALA A 136 25.83 -3.27 12.44
C ALA A 136 25.83 -1.91 13.14
N GLN A 137 26.74 -1.04 12.70
CA GLN A 137 26.79 0.35 13.11
C GLN A 137 26.60 1.26 11.90
N VAL A 138 25.67 2.21 12.00
CA VAL A 138 25.49 3.26 10.99
C VAL A 138 26.70 4.19 11.06
N ILE A 139 27.38 4.33 9.92
CA ILE A 139 28.55 5.21 9.77
C ILE A 139 28.21 6.47 8.97
N GLU A 140 27.14 6.42 8.16
CA GLU A 140 26.72 7.54 7.33
C GLU A 140 25.24 7.39 6.95
N ILE A 141 24.54 8.52 6.86
CA ILE A 141 23.18 8.59 6.34
C ILE A 141 23.26 9.21 4.95
N LEU A 142 23.07 8.38 3.93
CA LEU A 142 23.25 8.74 2.52
C LEU A 142 22.06 9.56 2.02
N GLU A 143 20.86 9.18 2.43
CA GLU A 143 19.63 9.84 2.03
C GLU A 143 18.59 9.76 3.15
N ARG A 144 18.00 10.91 3.49
CA ARG A 144 16.89 10.96 4.47
C ARG A 144 15.59 10.67 3.74
N LYS A 145 14.79 9.75 4.28
CA LYS A 145 13.46 9.47 3.73
C LYS A 145 12.47 10.60 4.00
N LYS A 146 12.60 11.25 5.16
CA LYS A 146 11.77 12.38 5.57
C LYS A 146 12.64 13.45 6.23
N ASP A 147 12.47 14.69 5.77
CA ASP A 147 13.10 15.87 6.36
C ASP A 147 12.09 16.93 6.84
N GLN A 148 10.79 16.65 6.65
CA GLN A 148 9.68 17.48 7.11
C GLN A 148 8.87 16.78 8.20
N PHE A 149 8.52 17.54 9.24
CA PHE A 149 7.83 17.04 10.42
C PHE A 149 6.69 17.98 10.79
N VAL A 150 5.61 17.39 11.28
CA VAL A 150 4.44 18.11 11.75
C VAL A 150 4.42 18.08 13.28
N GLY A 151 4.05 19.19 13.89
CA GLY A 151 3.94 19.29 15.34
C GLY A 151 3.31 20.60 15.78
N ARG A 152 3.27 20.80 17.10
CA ARG A 152 2.78 22.03 17.72
C ARG A 152 3.93 22.99 17.97
N LEU A 153 3.76 24.26 17.61
CA LEU A 153 4.72 25.31 17.90
C LEU A 153 4.68 25.70 19.38
N ARG A 154 5.86 25.78 20.01
CA ARG A 154 6.08 26.49 21.28
C ARG A 154 6.99 27.66 21.00
N VAL A 155 6.48 28.88 21.09
CA VAL A 155 7.22 30.11 20.80
C VAL A 155 7.65 30.77 22.10
N ASP A 156 8.97 30.76 22.35
CA ASP A 156 9.59 31.38 23.52
C ASP A 156 10.17 32.78 23.17
N LYS A 157 10.88 33.41 24.11
CA LYS A 157 11.38 34.79 23.94
C LYS A 157 12.40 34.95 22.80
N ASN A 158 13.32 34.00 22.63
CA ASN A 158 14.42 34.10 21.66
C ASN A 158 14.34 33.04 20.54
N PHE A 159 13.71 31.91 20.81
CA PHE A 159 13.59 30.78 19.90
C PHE A 159 12.17 30.22 19.92
N ALA A 160 11.84 29.42 18.92
CA ALA A 160 10.64 28.60 18.91
C ALA A 160 11.05 27.12 18.78
N TYR A 161 10.11 26.23 19.08
CA TYR A 161 10.30 24.79 19.00
C TYR A 161 9.10 24.16 18.30
N LEU A 162 9.35 23.16 17.46
CA LEU A 162 8.31 22.22 17.03
C LEU A 162 8.29 21.05 18.00
N VAL A 163 7.22 20.94 18.76
CA VAL A 163 6.92 19.80 19.61
C VAL A 163 6.21 18.76 18.74
N THR A 164 6.94 17.72 18.35
CA THR A 164 6.41 16.60 17.57
C THR A 164 5.60 15.65 18.46
N PRO A 165 4.70 14.81 17.90
CA PRO A 165 4.08 13.71 18.63
C PRO A 165 5.13 12.83 19.31
N GLU A 166 4.77 12.27 20.48
CA GLU A 166 5.68 11.47 21.32
C GLU A 166 6.42 10.40 20.51
N ASN A 167 7.71 10.20 20.83
CA ASN A 167 8.61 9.21 20.20
C ASN A 167 9.13 9.54 18.78
N THR A 168 8.84 10.71 18.22
CA THR A 168 9.45 11.12 16.94
C THR A 168 10.93 11.47 17.10
N PHE A 169 11.25 12.33 18.07
CA PHE A 169 12.60 12.73 18.44
C PHE A 169 12.76 12.78 19.96
N VAL A 170 14.01 12.67 20.42
CA VAL A 170 14.36 12.84 21.85
C VAL A 170 14.30 14.32 22.26
N HIS A 171 14.57 15.23 21.31
CA HIS A 171 14.54 16.67 21.52
C HIS A 171 13.65 17.33 20.46
N ASP A 172 12.95 18.39 20.87
CA ASP A 172 12.14 19.22 19.96
C ASP A 172 13.00 19.85 18.86
N ILE A 173 12.41 20.13 17.71
CA ILE A 173 13.11 20.82 16.62
C ILE A 173 13.16 22.32 16.93
N MET A 174 14.35 22.85 17.11
CA MET A 174 14.58 24.27 17.37
C MET A 174 14.39 25.11 16.09
N ILE A 175 13.72 26.24 16.21
CA ILE A 175 13.37 27.12 15.09
C ILE A 175 13.82 28.55 15.42
N PRO A 176 14.73 29.14 14.63
CA PRO A 176 15.06 30.56 14.73
C PRO A 176 13.82 31.43 14.48
N LYS A 177 13.63 32.50 15.25
CA LYS A 177 12.41 33.35 15.13
C LYS A 177 12.19 33.94 13.74
N ASN A 178 13.26 34.29 13.03
CA ASN A 178 13.20 34.78 11.65
C ASN A 178 12.80 33.70 10.63
N LYS A 179 12.64 32.44 11.06
CA LYS A 179 12.24 31.29 10.26
C LYS A 179 10.90 30.68 10.70
N LEU A 180 10.10 31.42 11.48
CA LEU A 180 8.83 30.97 12.07
C LEU A 180 7.61 31.18 11.16
N LYS A 181 7.75 31.94 10.05
CA LYS A 181 6.64 32.31 9.15
C LYS A 181 5.40 32.90 9.86
N GLY A 182 5.61 33.61 10.98
CA GLY A 182 4.53 34.23 11.74
C GLY A 182 3.71 33.27 12.61
N GLY A 183 4.10 31.99 12.70
CA GLY A 183 3.45 31.02 13.59
C GLY A 183 3.52 31.43 15.05
N LYS A 184 2.48 31.09 15.81
CA LYS A 184 2.31 31.40 17.23
C LYS A 184 2.39 30.12 18.07
N SER A 185 2.52 30.28 19.38
CA SER A 185 2.40 29.14 20.30
C SER A 185 1.05 28.48 20.12
N ASP A 186 1.03 27.14 20.20
CA ASP A 186 -0.13 26.28 19.96
C ASP A 186 -0.60 26.15 18.51
N ASP A 187 0.06 26.78 17.54
CA ASP A 187 -0.22 26.49 16.14
C ASP A 187 0.37 25.13 15.73
N LYS A 188 -0.36 24.37 14.90
CA LYS A 188 0.20 23.25 14.14
C LYS A 188 1.00 23.80 12.97
N ALA A 189 2.20 23.25 12.76
CA ALA A 189 3.07 23.68 11.69
C ALA A 189 3.85 22.51 11.08
N ILE A 190 4.27 22.71 9.82
CA ILE A 190 5.19 21.83 9.12
C ILE A 190 6.57 22.48 9.17
N VAL A 191 7.55 21.77 9.69
CA VAL A 191 8.94 22.24 9.79
C VAL A 191 9.85 21.32 9.00
N LYS A 192 10.70 21.94 8.18
CA LYS A 192 11.80 21.24 7.51
C LYS A 192 13.06 21.38 8.34
N ILE A 193 13.76 20.27 8.56
CA ILE A 193 15.06 20.27 9.24
C ILE A 193 16.11 20.82 8.27
N ALA A 194 16.84 21.82 8.74
CA ALA A 194 17.98 22.42 8.03
C ALA A 194 19.31 21.89 8.56
N GLN A 195 19.40 21.60 9.85
CA GLN A 195 20.59 21.06 10.50
C GLN A 195 20.19 19.86 11.38
N TRP A 196 20.77 18.71 11.06
CA TRP A 196 20.64 17.49 11.85
C TRP A 196 21.68 17.45 12.96
N PRO A 197 21.46 16.70 14.05
CA PRO A 197 22.44 16.51 15.08
C PRO A 197 23.73 15.89 14.54
N ASP A 198 24.85 16.37 15.04
CA ASP A 198 26.19 15.84 14.78
C ASP A 198 26.98 15.72 16.11
N ALA A 199 28.28 15.42 16.01
CA ALA A 199 29.12 15.25 17.19
C ALA A 199 29.27 16.53 18.04
N GLU A 200 29.16 17.70 17.42
CA GLU A 200 29.35 19.01 18.04
C GLU A 200 28.01 19.66 18.42
N HIS A 201 26.94 19.39 17.67
CA HIS A 201 25.62 20.00 17.80
C HIS A 201 24.56 18.93 18.03
N LYS A 202 23.99 18.87 19.24
CA LYS A 202 22.97 17.86 19.58
C LYS A 202 21.54 18.26 19.20
N ASN A 203 21.33 19.51 18.77
CA ASN A 203 19.99 20.04 18.52
C ASN A 203 19.59 19.88 17.05
N LEU A 204 18.33 19.53 16.83
CA LEU A 204 17.69 19.63 15.52
C LEU A 204 17.35 21.11 15.28
N VAL A 205 17.78 21.67 14.15
CA VAL A 205 17.42 23.05 13.77
C VAL A 205 16.65 23.02 12.46
N GLY A 206 15.51 23.69 12.43
CA GLY A 206 14.63 23.73 11.26
C GLY A 206 14.04 25.11 10.99
N TYR A 207 13.20 25.17 9.96
CA TYR A 207 12.40 26.34 9.60
C TYR A 207 10.97 25.93 9.25
N VAL A 208 10.02 26.82 9.54
CA VAL A 208 8.61 26.60 9.22
C VAL A 208 8.41 26.68 7.72
N VAL A 209 7.92 25.58 7.14
CA VAL A 209 7.47 25.48 5.75
C VAL A 209 6.07 26.05 5.64
N ASP A 210 5.18 25.68 6.55
CA ASP A 210 3.79 26.11 6.55
C ASP A 210 3.23 26.15 7.97
N VAL A 211 2.34 27.10 8.23
CA VAL A 211 1.57 27.18 9.48
C VAL A 211 0.16 26.72 9.13
N LEU A 212 -0.27 25.60 9.71
CA LEU A 212 -1.56 24.98 9.40
C LEU A 212 -2.70 25.70 10.11
N GLY A 213 -2.47 26.16 11.34
CA GLY A 213 -3.44 26.92 12.13
C GLY A 213 -3.43 26.52 13.60
N GLN A 214 -4.46 26.91 14.34
CA GLN A 214 -4.54 26.68 15.78
C GLN A 214 -4.85 25.21 16.11
N THR A 215 -4.16 24.64 17.10
CA THR A 215 -4.46 23.29 17.61
C THR A 215 -5.90 23.17 18.09
N GLY A 216 -6.56 22.06 17.76
CA GLY A 216 -7.95 21.77 18.16
C GLY A 216 -9.01 22.21 17.15
N ASP A 217 -8.64 22.99 16.13
CA ASP A 217 -9.50 23.23 14.96
C ASP A 217 -9.54 21.99 14.07
N ASN A 218 -10.73 21.60 13.60
CA ASN A 218 -10.93 20.34 12.87
C ASN A 218 -10.16 20.32 11.54
N ASP A 219 -10.26 21.39 10.75
CA ASP A 219 -9.52 21.52 9.47
C ASP A 219 -8.01 21.43 9.71
N VAL A 220 -7.52 22.08 10.77
CA VAL A 220 -6.10 22.06 11.13
C VAL A 220 -5.64 20.65 11.53
N GLU A 221 -6.42 19.91 12.32
CA GLU A 221 -6.06 18.55 12.71
C GLU A 221 -6.10 17.58 11.51
N MET A 222 -7.07 17.71 10.60
CA MET A 222 -7.12 16.90 9.38
C MET A 222 -5.93 17.20 8.46
N ASN A 223 -5.62 18.48 8.23
CA ASN A 223 -4.45 18.89 7.45
C ASN A 223 -3.13 18.43 8.09
N THR A 224 -3.06 18.40 9.42
CA THR A 224 -1.93 17.88 10.19
C THR A 224 -1.72 16.39 9.90
N ILE A 225 -2.80 15.59 9.91
CA ILE A 225 -2.75 14.15 9.59
C ILE A 225 -2.28 13.96 8.15
N LEU A 226 -2.88 14.65 7.18
CA LEU A 226 -2.48 14.57 5.77
C LEU A 226 -0.98 14.85 5.60
N ALA A 227 -0.50 15.98 6.16
CA ALA A 227 0.90 16.36 6.10
C ALA A 227 1.83 15.33 6.77
N GLN A 228 1.43 14.73 7.91
CA GLN A 228 2.22 13.71 8.60
C GLN A 228 2.45 12.46 7.74
N TYR A 229 1.42 12.05 6.99
CA TYR A 229 1.50 10.93 6.04
C TYR A 229 2.13 11.32 4.70
N GLY A 230 2.48 12.59 4.48
CA GLY A 230 3.02 13.09 3.23
C GLY A 230 1.97 13.21 2.12
N LEU A 231 0.69 13.28 2.50
CA LEU A 231 -0.44 13.45 1.60
C LEU A 231 -0.67 14.95 1.31
N PRO A 232 -1.14 15.30 0.11
CA PRO A 232 -1.45 16.67 -0.23
C PRO A 232 -2.61 17.18 0.63
N TYR A 233 -2.43 18.37 1.21
CA TYR A 233 -3.45 19.06 2.01
C TYR A 233 -3.86 20.42 1.39
N LYS A 234 -3.29 20.75 0.23
CA LYS A 234 -3.62 21.92 -0.60
C LYS A 234 -3.61 21.51 -2.07
N TYR A 235 -4.49 22.09 -2.87
CA TYR A 235 -4.45 21.95 -4.33
C TYR A 235 -3.60 23.09 -4.92
N PRO A 236 -2.69 22.82 -5.87
CA PRO A 236 -1.92 23.90 -6.48
C PRO A 236 -2.83 24.83 -7.29
N LYS A 237 -2.85 26.12 -6.94
CA LYS A 237 -3.69 27.13 -7.59
C LYS A 237 -3.56 27.15 -9.12
N VAL A 238 -2.34 26.98 -9.64
CA VAL A 238 -2.08 26.95 -11.09
C VAL A 238 -2.80 25.80 -11.79
N VAL A 239 -3.00 24.68 -11.10
CA VAL A 239 -3.74 23.51 -11.61
C VAL A 239 -5.25 23.76 -11.51
N GLU A 240 -5.72 24.40 -10.43
CA GLU A 240 -7.12 24.82 -10.30
C GLU A 240 -7.50 25.83 -11.40
N ASP A 241 -6.67 26.84 -11.65
CA ASP A 241 -6.87 27.84 -12.69
C ASP A 241 -6.91 27.20 -14.10
N ALA A 242 -6.07 26.19 -14.34
CA ALA A 242 -6.08 25.41 -15.57
C ALA A 242 -7.40 24.65 -15.75
N ALA A 243 -7.88 23.97 -14.71
CA ALA A 243 -9.18 23.29 -14.75
C ALA A 243 -10.35 24.27 -14.91
N ASN A 244 -10.29 25.43 -14.26
CA ASN A 244 -11.27 26.52 -14.39
C ASN A 244 -11.39 27.06 -15.82
N SER A 245 -10.33 26.94 -16.61
CA SER A 245 -10.30 27.35 -18.01
C SER A 245 -10.95 26.32 -18.96
N ILE A 246 -11.20 25.09 -18.51
CA ILE A 246 -11.88 24.05 -19.31
C ILE A 246 -13.37 24.35 -19.30
N THR A 247 -13.95 24.58 -20.49
CA THR A 247 -15.36 24.97 -20.65
C THR A 247 -16.33 23.83 -20.33
N GLY A 248 -15.95 22.59 -20.65
CA GLY A 248 -16.82 21.41 -20.54
C GLY A 248 -17.93 21.37 -21.59
N GLU A 249 -17.84 22.22 -22.62
CA GLU A 249 -18.79 22.24 -23.74
C GLU A 249 -18.57 21.01 -24.63
N ILE A 250 -19.66 20.31 -24.94
CA ILE A 250 -19.66 19.18 -25.88
C ILE A 250 -19.80 19.74 -27.30
N THR A 251 -18.79 19.53 -28.12
CA THR A 251 -18.75 20.05 -29.49
C THR A 251 -19.46 19.12 -30.48
N LYS A 252 -19.75 19.62 -31.69
CA LYS A 252 -20.26 18.80 -32.79
C LYS A 252 -19.30 17.70 -33.24
N GLN A 253 -18.01 17.88 -33.01
CA GLN A 253 -17.03 16.83 -33.28
C GLN A 253 -17.15 15.70 -32.26
N ASP A 254 -17.30 16.04 -30.98
CA ASP A 254 -17.50 15.06 -29.91
C ASP A 254 -18.77 14.23 -30.14
N GLU A 255 -19.87 14.87 -30.58
CA GLU A 255 -21.10 14.16 -30.96
C GLU A 255 -20.89 13.22 -32.16
N ALA A 256 -20.08 13.64 -33.15
CA ALA A 256 -19.91 12.89 -34.39
C ALA A 256 -19.01 11.64 -34.24
N GLU A 257 -18.07 11.64 -33.28
CA GLU A 257 -17.15 10.53 -33.05
C GLU A 257 -17.64 9.50 -32.01
N ARG A 258 -18.81 9.74 -31.40
CA ARG A 258 -19.35 8.95 -30.30
C ARG A 258 -20.66 8.27 -30.66
N GLU A 259 -20.89 7.09 -30.10
CA GLU A 259 -22.21 6.47 -30.15
C GLU A 259 -23.19 7.22 -29.22
N ASP A 260 -24.39 7.52 -29.72
CA ASP A 260 -25.40 8.27 -28.98
C ASP A 260 -26.30 7.36 -28.14
N PHE A 261 -26.28 7.57 -26.83
CA PHE A 261 -27.08 6.86 -25.83
C PHE A 261 -28.01 7.81 -25.05
N ARG A 262 -28.15 9.08 -25.47
CA ARG A 262 -28.95 10.08 -24.73
C ARG A 262 -30.43 9.70 -24.59
N ASP A 263 -30.96 8.94 -25.54
CA ASP A 263 -32.34 8.43 -25.52
C ASP A 263 -32.49 7.04 -24.89
N VAL A 264 -31.40 6.46 -24.37
CA VAL A 264 -31.42 5.17 -23.66
C VAL A 264 -31.50 5.42 -22.17
N PHE A 265 -32.41 4.72 -21.49
CA PHE A 265 -32.52 4.82 -20.03
C PHE A 265 -31.17 4.56 -19.37
N THR A 266 -30.66 5.58 -18.67
CA THR A 266 -29.34 5.61 -18.05
C THR A 266 -29.46 6.20 -16.64
N CYS A 267 -28.77 5.64 -15.67
CA CYS A 267 -28.77 6.14 -14.29
C CYS A 267 -27.42 5.95 -13.60
N THR A 268 -27.16 6.76 -12.58
CA THR A 268 -26.05 6.54 -11.63
C THR A 268 -26.62 6.04 -10.29
N ILE A 269 -25.86 5.23 -9.56
CA ILE A 269 -26.27 4.66 -8.28
C ILE A 269 -25.08 4.76 -7.31
N ASP A 270 -25.13 5.73 -6.40
CA ASP A 270 -23.96 6.18 -5.64
C ASP A 270 -24.29 6.37 -4.14
N PRO A 271 -23.29 6.59 -3.27
CA PRO A 271 -23.56 7.08 -1.92
C PRO A 271 -24.32 8.41 -1.95
N LYS A 272 -25.20 8.64 -0.98
CA LYS A 272 -26.05 9.84 -0.91
C LYS A 272 -25.24 11.15 -0.89
N ASP A 273 -24.05 11.13 -0.31
CA ASP A 273 -23.10 12.23 -0.15
C ASP A 273 -22.12 12.40 -1.32
N ALA A 274 -22.08 11.47 -2.28
CA ALA A 274 -21.23 11.56 -3.46
C ALA A 274 -21.62 12.72 -4.38
N LYS A 275 -20.61 13.34 -5.00
CA LYS A 275 -20.76 14.47 -5.95
C LYS A 275 -20.11 14.18 -7.31
N ASP A 276 -19.17 13.25 -7.31
CA ASP A 276 -18.39 12.71 -8.40
C ASP A 276 -18.99 11.37 -8.84
N PHE A 277 -19.90 11.42 -9.80
CA PHE A 277 -20.52 10.21 -10.36
C PHE A 277 -19.67 9.74 -11.54
N ASP A 278 -18.75 8.81 -11.29
CA ASP A 278 -17.78 8.36 -12.29
C ASP A 278 -18.36 7.31 -13.26
N ASP A 279 -19.42 6.61 -12.84
CA ASP A 279 -20.03 5.53 -13.60
C ASP A 279 -21.56 5.63 -13.69
N ALA A 280 -22.09 5.16 -14.82
CA ALA A 280 -23.52 5.06 -15.08
C ALA A 280 -23.85 3.73 -15.78
N LEU A 281 -25.07 3.25 -15.53
CA LEU A 281 -25.61 2.05 -16.18
C LEU A 281 -26.77 2.44 -17.10
N SER A 282 -26.71 1.96 -18.34
CA SER A 282 -27.83 2.04 -19.27
C SER A 282 -28.42 0.67 -19.57
N ILE A 283 -29.71 0.60 -19.89
CA ILE A 283 -30.37 -0.65 -20.28
C ILE A 283 -31.46 -0.44 -21.32
N LYS A 284 -31.47 -1.30 -22.34
CA LYS A 284 -32.46 -1.32 -23.42
C LYS A 284 -32.77 -2.75 -23.85
N LEU A 285 -34.04 -3.07 -24.05
CA LEU A 285 -34.42 -4.33 -24.69
C LEU A 285 -34.18 -4.23 -26.20
N LEU A 286 -33.39 -5.13 -26.77
CA LEU A 286 -33.13 -5.20 -28.21
C LEU A 286 -34.10 -6.14 -28.93
N ASP A 287 -34.33 -7.31 -28.34
CA ASP A 287 -35.21 -8.36 -28.84
C ASP A 287 -35.67 -9.22 -27.66
N LYS A 288 -36.58 -10.18 -27.89
CA LYS A 288 -37.05 -11.12 -26.87
C LYS A 288 -35.86 -11.77 -26.15
N ASN A 289 -35.76 -11.51 -24.85
CA ASN A 289 -34.73 -12.02 -23.94
C ASN A 289 -33.29 -11.57 -24.30
N LEU A 290 -33.14 -10.45 -25.00
CA LEU A 290 -31.84 -9.86 -25.34
C LEU A 290 -31.79 -8.38 -24.94
N TRP A 291 -30.93 -8.07 -23.98
CA TRP A 291 -30.75 -6.74 -23.41
C TRP A 291 -29.42 -6.13 -23.87
N GLN A 292 -29.43 -4.85 -24.21
CA GLN A 292 -28.23 -4.04 -24.29
C GLN A 292 -28.03 -3.34 -22.96
N ILE A 293 -26.87 -3.54 -22.35
CA ILE A 293 -26.48 -2.87 -21.10
C ILE A 293 -25.17 -2.13 -21.35
N GLY A 294 -25.17 -0.83 -21.09
CA GLY A 294 -23.96 0.00 -21.14
C GLY A 294 -23.42 0.22 -19.74
N VAL A 295 -22.10 0.02 -19.58
CA VAL A 295 -21.33 0.52 -18.44
C VAL A 295 -20.57 1.74 -18.95
N HIS A 296 -21.01 2.92 -18.53
CA HIS A 296 -20.51 4.20 -19.01
C HIS A 296 -19.60 4.83 -17.96
N ILE A 297 -18.33 5.04 -18.27
CA ILE A 297 -17.37 5.67 -17.36
C ILE A 297 -17.11 7.09 -17.84
N ALA A 298 -17.04 8.06 -16.94
CA ALA A 298 -16.69 9.44 -17.25
C ALA A 298 -15.41 9.51 -18.10
N ASP A 299 -15.45 10.21 -19.23
CA ASP A 299 -14.29 10.32 -20.13
C ASP A 299 -13.30 11.37 -19.64
N VAL A 300 -12.65 11.08 -18.52
CA VAL A 300 -11.67 11.98 -17.89
C VAL A 300 -10.51 12.30 -18.84
N SER A 301 -10.07 11.32 -19.62
CA SER A 301 -8.96 11.45 -20.59
C SER A 301 -9.24 12.44 -21.71
N HIS A 302 -10.51 12.69 -22.04
CA HIS A 302 -10.87 13.74 -22.99
C HIS A 302 -10.50 15.14 -22.47
N TYR A 303 -10.66 15.39 -21.16
CA TYR A 303 -10.38 16.70 -20.55
C TYR A 303 -8.98 16.82 -19.95
N VAL A 304 -8.40 15.69 -19.50
CA VAL A 304 -7.07 15.63 -18.88
C VAL A 304 -6.12 14.94 -19.84
N THR A 305 -5.46 15.72 -20.68
CA THR A 305 -4.51 15.22 -21.68
C THR A 305 -3.17 14.88 -21.05
N GLU A 306 -2.50 13.88 -21.60
CA GLU A 306 -1.15 13.43 -21.19
C GLU A 306 -0.18 14.62 -21.14
N ASP A 307 0.68 14.64 -20.12
CA ASP A 307 1.68 15.68 -19.86
C ASP A 307 1.13 17.09 -19.52
N SER A 308 -0.19 17.27 -19.48
CA SER A 308 -0.80 18.51 -19.01
C SER A 308 -0.46 18.79 -17.53
N ILE A 309 -0.63 20.05 -17.09
CA ILE A 309 -0.38 20.41 -15.68
C ILE A 309 -1.32 19.66 -14.72
N ILE A 310 -2.53 19.33 -15.17
CA ILE A 310 -3.53 18.58 -14.42
C ILE A 310 -3.12 17.11 -14.35
N ASP A 311 -2.70 16.52 -15.47
CA ASP A 311 -2.20 15.14 -15.52
C ASP A 311 -1.00 14.92 -14.58
N LYS A 312 -0.01 15.81 -14.62
CA LYS A 312 1.17 15.73 -13.74
C LYS A 312 0.81 15.77 -12.25
N GLU A 313 -0.17 16.59 -11.87
CA GLU A 313 -0.68 16.62 -10.49
C GLU A 313 -1.50 15.36 -10.16
N ALA A 314 -2.32 14.87 -11.11
CA ALA A 314 -3.07 13.63 -10.94
C ALA A 314 -2.15 12.41 -10.74
N VAL A 315 -1.09 12.28 -11.54
CA VAL A 315 -0.05 11.24 -11.39
C VAL A 315 0.64 11.32 -10.02
N LYS A 316 0.96 12.53 -9.56
CA LYS A 316 1.57 12.75 -8.25
C LYS A 316 0.65 12.36 -7.09
N ARG A 317 -0.66 12.58 -7.23
CA ARG A 317 -1.68 12.20 -6.24
C ARG A 317 -2.03 10.72 -6.30
N ALA A 318 -2.00 10.14 -7.50
CA ALA A 318 -2.35 8.76 -7.86
C ALA A 318 -3.81 8.34 -7.59
N THR A 319 -4.45 8.85 -6.53
CA THR A 319 -5.84 8.54 -6.15
C THR A 319 -6.42 9.67 -5.30
N SER A 320 -7.74 9.78 -5.28
CA SER A 320 -8.44 10.56 -4.26
C SER A 320 -8.25 9.91 -2.89
N VAL A 321 -8.18 10.72 -1.83
CA VAL A 321 -8.07 10.26 -0.44
C VAL A 321 -9.36 10.62 0.30
N TYR A 322 -10.07 9.60 0.78
CA TYR A 322 -11.33 9.76 1.51
C TYR A 322 -11.05 9.74 3.02
N LEU A 323 -11.26 10.87 3.67
CA LEU A 323 -11.30 11.00 5.13
C LEU A 323 -12.75 10.92 5.60
N VAL A 324 -12.93 10.85 6.92
CA VAL A 324 -14.27 10.77 7.52
C VAL A 324 -15.12 12.01 7.19
N ASP A 325 -14.49 13.18 7.11
CA ASP A 325 -15.18 14.46 6.96
C ASP A 325 -15.05 15.10 5.57
N ARG A 326 -14.10 14.64 4.76
CA ARG A 326 -13.83 15.22 3.43
C ARG A 326 -13.16 14.25 2.49
N THR A 327 -13.25 14.57 1.20
CA THR A 327 -12.45 13.95 0.15
C THR A 327 -11.34 14.91 -0.27
N ILE A 328 -10.11 14.42 -0.36
CA ILE A 328 -9.01 15.12 -1.04
C ILE A 328 -8.98 14.59 -2.48
N PRO A 329 -9.45 15.37 -3.47
CA PRO A 329 -9.65 14.83 -4.80
C PRO A 329 -8.32 14.68 -5.54
N MET A 330 -8.26 13.67 -6.41
CA MET A 330 -7.15 13.48 -7.36
C MET A 330 -7.13 14.62 -8.39
N LEU A 331 -8.31 14.98 -8.91
CA LEU A 331 -8.50 16.03 -9.90
C LEU A 331 -9.09 17.28 -9.24
N PRO A 332 -8.97 18.47 -9.85
CA PRO A 332 -9.64 19.67 -9.35
C PRO A 332 -11.16 19.48 -9.30
N GLU A 333 -11.83 20.06 -8.30
CA GLU A 333 -13.27 19.86 -8.07
C GLU A 333 -14.15 20.17 -9.29
N ARG A 334 -13.77 21.19 -10.08
CA ARG A 334 -14.50 21.52 -11.32
C ARG A 334 -14.53 20.35 -12.31
N LEU A 335 -13.46 19.57 -12.39
CA LEU A 335 -13.41 18.42 -13.28
C LEU A 335 -14.19 17.25 -12.67
N CYS A 336 -13.86 16.81 -11.46
CA CYS A 336 -14.47 15.61 -10.89
C CYS A 336 -15.95 15.80 -10.52
N ASN A 337 -16.38 16.97 -10.03
CA ASN A 337 -17.75 17.16 -9.53
C ASN A 337 -18.70 17.78 -10.57
N LEU A 338 -18.20 18.35 -11.68
CA LEU A 338 -19.03 19.04 -12.66
C LEU A 338 -18.85 18.49 -14.08
N ILE A 339 -17.66 18.65 -14.66
CA ILE A 339 -17.44 18.36 -16.09
C ILE A 339 -17.48 16.85 -16.35
N CYS A 340 -16.74 16.06 -15.56
CA CYS A 340 -16.67 14.61 -15.70
C CYS A 340 -17.81 13.89 -14.98
N SER A 341 -18.31 14.43 -13.87
CA SER A 341 -19.42 13.83 -13.11
C SER A 341 -20.64 13.61 -14.01
N LEU A 342 -21.17 12.39 -14.01
CA LEU A 342 -22.29 11.94 -14.84
C LEU A 342 -23.65 12.40 -14.28
N ARG A 343 -23.77 13.72 -14.08
CA ARG A 343 -24.94 14.38 -13.48
C ARG A 343 -26.21 14.11 -14.29
N PRO A 344 -27.37 14.01 -13.61
CA PRO A 344 -28.65 13.82 -14.28
C PRO A 344 -29.00 15.02 -15.16
N ASP A 345 -29.76 14.76 -16.23
CA ASP A 345 -30.30 15.73 -17.17
C ASP A 345 -29.25 16.59 -17.90
N GLU A 346 -28.03 16.09 -18.00
CA GLU A 346 -26.93 16.70 -18.74
C GLU A 346 -26.28 15.72 -19.70
N ASP A 347 -25.92 16.21 -20.88
CA ASP A 347 -25.14 15.44 -21.83
C ASP A 347 -23.71 15.30 -21.30
N LYS A 348 -23.18 14.07 -21.29
CA LYS A 348 -21.86 13.74 -20.75
C LYS A 348 -21.11 12.79 -21.67
N LEU A 349 -19.82 13.09 -21.84
CA LEU A 349 -18.89 12.25 -22.60
C LEU A 349 -18.41 11.09 -21.74
N THR A 350 -18.49 9.90 -22.28
CA THR A 350 -18.16 8.66 -21.56
C THR A 350 -17.32 7.74 -22.43
N TYR A 351 -16.49 6.92 -21.79
CA TYR A 351 -15.82 5.78 -22.42
C TYR A 351 -16.41 4.50 -21.85
N SER A 352 -17.03 3.71 -22.71
CA SER A 352 -18.05 2.76 -22.29
C SER A 352 -17.76 1.35 -22.75
N VAL A 353 -18.26 0.38 -21.98
CA VAL A 353 -18.34 -1.02 -22.39
C VAL A 353 -19.79 -1.39 -22.56
N ILE A 354 -20.18 -1.70 -23.80
CA ILE A 354 -21.57 -2.04 -24.14
C ILE A 354 -21.67 -3.55 -24.31
N PHE A 355 -22.63 -4.17 -23.62
CA PHE A 355 -22.88 -5.60 -23.63
C PHE A 355 -24.24 -5.92 -24.23
N ASN A 356 -24.32 -6.97 -25.03
CA ASN A 356 -25.59 -7.63 -25.35
C ASN A 356 -25.68 -8.91 -24.51
N VAL A 357 -26.70 -9.01 -23.67
CA VAL A 357 -26.81 -10.01 -22.60
C VAL A 357 -28.18 -10.68 -22.67
N ASP A 358 -28.22 -12.01 -22.58
CA ASP A 358 -29.50 -12.72 -22.47
C ASP A 358 -30.03 -12.77 -21.02
N ASP A 359 -31.27 -13.21 -20.83
CA ASP A 359 -31.88 -13.32 -19.50
C ASP A 359 -31.10 -14.23 -18.53
N GLU A 360 -30.24 -15.11 -19.04
CA GLU A 360 -29.36 -15.98 -18.25
C GLU A 360 -27.99 -15.35 -17.95
N ALA A 361 -27.84 -14.04 -18.19
CA ALA A 361 -26.60 -13.30 -18.05
C ALA A 361 -25.45 -13.89 -18.87
N ASN A 362 -25.74 -14.46 -20.05
CA ASN A 362 -24.70 -14.85 -21.02
C ASN A 362 -24.42 -13.66 -21.93
N ILE A 363 -23.15 -13.25 -21.96
CA ILE A 363 -22.68 -12.19 -22.85
C ILE A 363 -22.65 -12.73 -24.29
N LYS A 364 -23.51 -12.21 -25.16
CA LYS A 364 -23.58 -12.58 -26.58
C LYS A 364 -22.61 -11.75 -27.42
N ASN A 365 -22.45 -10.48 -27.07
CA ASN A 365 -21.53 -9.57 -27.72
C ASN A 365 -21.09 -8.47 -26.74
N TRP A 366 -19.94 -7.86 -26.98
CA TRP A 366 -19.52 -6.66 -26.29
C TRP A 366 -18.66 -5.77 -27.19
N ARG A 367 -18.59 -4.48 -26.88
CA ARG A 367 -17.67 -3.52 -27.51
C ARG A 367 -17.23 -2.45 -26.52
N ILE A 368 -16.02 -1.94 -26.70
CA ILE A 368 -15.49 -0.78 -25.95
C ILE A 368 -15.49 0.40 -26.91
N VAL A 369 -16.20 1.49 -26.56
CA VAL A 369 -16.46 2.60 -27.46
C VAL A 369 -16.73 3.89 -26.69
N HIS A 370 -16.38 5.03 -27.28
CA HIS A 370 -16.75 6.34 -26.76
C HIS A 370 -18.24 6.60 -27.01
N THR A 371 -18.93 7.10 -25.99
CA THR A 371 -20.38 7.38 -26.03
C THR A 371 -20.68 8.77 -25.51
N ILE A 372 -21.84 9.29 -25.91
CA ILE A 372 -22.50 10.43 -25.25
C ILE A 372 -23.77 9.92 -24.57
N ILE A 373 -23.94 10.24 -23.29
CA ILE A 373 -25.10 9.84 -22.50
C ILE A 373 -25.80 11.06 -21.93
N ARG A 374 -27.05 10.88 -21.50
CA ARG A 374 -27.76 11.81 -20.63
C ARG A 374 -28.36 11.00 -19.50
N SER A 375 -27.77 11.07 -18.31
CA SER A 375 -28.28 10.32 -17.16
C SER A 375 -29.71 10.80 -16.85
N ASN A 376 -30.68 9.90 -16.83
CA ASN A 376 -32.07 10.25 -16.53
C ASN A 376 -32.29 10.44 -15.04
N ARG A 377 -31.45 9.81 -14.21
CA ARG A 377 -31.62 9.85 -12.76
C ARG A 377 -30.34 9.49 -12.02
N ARG A 378 -30.09 10.24 -10.95
CA ARG A 378 -29.15 9.88 -9.90
C ARG A 378 -29.91 9.23 -8.75
N TYR A 379 -29.55 7.99 -8.42
CA TYR A 379 -30.08 7.29 -7.26
C TYR A 379 -29.02 7.19 -6.16
N ALA A 380 -29.46 7.26 -4.90
CA ALA A 380 -28.68 6.73 -3.79
C ALA A 380 -28.83 5.19 -3.72
N TYR A 381 -27.81 4.50 -3.22
CA TYR A 381 -27.89 3.05 -2.98
C TYR A 381 -29.10 2.65 -2.13
N GLU A 382 -29.44 3.46 -1.12
CA GLU A 382 -30.58 3.22 -0.23
C GLU A 382 -31.92 3.31 -0.98
N GLU A 383 -32.03 4.18 -1.99
CA GLU A 383 -33.26 4.30 -2.80
C GLU A 383 -33.47 3.06 -3.68
N VAL A 384 -32.41 2.61 -4.36
CA VAL A 384 -32.49 1.39 -5.18
C VAL A 384 -32.73 0.18 -4.30
N GLN A 385 -32.09 0.10 -3.13
CA GLN A 385 -32.31 -0.98 -2.18
C GLN A 385 -33.79 -1.03 -1.74
N GLN A 386 -34.36 0.12 -1.37
CA GLN A 386 -35.78 0.19 -0.99
C GLN A 386 -36.69 -0.22 -2.15
N LEU A 387 -36.37 0.20 -3.38
CA LEU A 387 -37.13 -0.21 -4.58
C LEU A 387 -37.10 -1.73 -4.78
N LEU A 388 -35.95 -2.37 -4.59
CA LEU A 388 -35.83 -3.83 -4.68
C LEU A 388 -36.66 -4.52 -3.58
N GLU A 389 -36.57 -4.06 -2.34
CA GLU A 389 -37.30 -4.61 -1.19
C GLU A 389 -38.82 -4.43 -1.32
N ASP A 390 -39.27 -3.25 -1.77
CA ASP A 390 -40.68 -2.95 -2.07
C ASP A 390 -41.28 -3.89 -3.14
N ASN A 391 -40.43 -4.45 -3.99
CA ASN A 391 -40.80 -5.40 -5.03
C ASN A 391 -40.48 -6.85 -4.67
N GLY A 392 -40.23 -7.15 -3.39
CA GLY A 392 -40.14 -8.51 -2.87
C GLY A 392 -38.73 -9.12 -2.87
N VAL A 393 -37.68 -8.35 -3.14
CA VAL A 393 -36.30 -8.80 -2.91
C VAL A 393 -36.02 -8.86 -1.42
N VAL A 394 -35.44 -9.97 -0.96
CA VAL A 394 -34.92 -10.10 0.40
C VAL A 394 -33.39 -10.04 0.32
N ASP A 395 -32.81 -8.96 0.87
CA ASP A 395 -31.36 -8.71 0.82
C ASP A 395 -30.55 -9.91 1.33
N GLY A 396 -29.45 -10.21 0.63
CA GLY A 396 -28.52 -11.28 1.02
C GLY A 396 -28.97 -12.71 0.67
N THR A 397 -30.20 -12.92 0.20
CA THR A 397 -30.66 -14.24 -0.29
C THR A 397 -30.06 -14.61 -1.63
N GLY A 398 -29.72 -13.62 -2.45
CA GLY A 398 -29.31 -13.81 -3.84
C GLY A 398 -30.47 -14.05 -4.80
N GLU A 399 -31.71 -14.09 -4.30
CA GLU A 399 -32.91 -14.27 -5.11
C GLU A 399 -33.33 -12.93 -5.74
N PRO A 400 -33.68 -12.92 -7.05
CA PRO A 400 -34.19 -11.71 -7.70
C PRO A 400 -35.62 -11.41 -7.27
N ALA A 401 -36.13 -10.22 -7.63
CA ALA A 401 -37.54 -9.91 -7.44
C ALA A 401 -38.42 -10.98 -8.14
N PRO A 402 -39.54 -11.41 -7.53
CA PRO A 402 -40.51 -12.30 -8.15
C PRO A 402 -41.03 -11.74 -9.47
N ILE A 403 -41.69 -12.57 -10.27
CA ILE A 403 -42.30 -12.15 -11.54
C ILE A 403 -43.23 -10.94 -11.28
N ALA A 404 -43.11 -9.92 -12.13
CA ALA A 404 -43.90 -8.70 -12.00
C ALA A 404 -45.40 -9.01 -11.93
N PRO A 405 -46.17 -8.34 -11.05
CA PRO A 405 -47.63 -8.43 -11.08
C PRO A 405 -48.17 -7.78 -12.36
N ALA A 406 -49.47 -7.95 -12.63
CA ALA A 406 -50.10 -7.43 -13.86
C ALA A 406 -49.95 -5.90 -14.06
N GLY A 407 -49.68 -5.14 -12.99
CA GLY A 407 -49.42 -3.70 -13.03
C GLY A 407 -47.94 -3.29 -13.17
N GLY A 408 -47.03 -4.25 -13.40
CA GLY A 408 -45.59 -4.00 -13.41
C GLY A 408 -44.99 -3.88 -12.01
N TYR A 409 -43.69 -3.63 -11.92
CA TYR A 409 -43.04 -3.38 -10.65
C TYR A 409 -43.37 -1.96 -10.13
N LYS A 410 -43.42 -1.82 -8.80
CA LYS A 410 -43.70 -0.55 -8.12
C LYS A 410 -42.46 0.33 -8.10
N GLY A 411 -42.60 1.58 -8.51
CA GLY A 411 -41.54 2.60 -8.42
C GLY A 411 -41.06 3.08 -9.78
N GLU A 412 -40.41 4.24 -9.78
CA GLU A 412 -39.90 4.87 -10.99
C GLU A 412 -38.75 4.05 -11.60
N ASN A 413 -38.87 3.69 -12.88
CA ASN A 413 -37.91 2.87 -13.63
C ASN A 413 -37.67 1.48 -13.02
N ALA A 414 -38.64 0.96 -12.25
CA ALA A 414 -38.48 -0.27 -11.48
C ALA A 414 -38.19 -1.49 -12.36
N ASP A 415 -38.84 -1.61 -13.52
CA ASP A 415 -38.59 -2.73 -14.46
C ASP A 415 -37.12 -2.80 -14.90
N MET A 416 -36.51 -1.65 -15.19
CA MET A 416 -35.13 -1.53 -15.64
C MET A 416 -34.15 -1.86 -14.51
N LEU A 417 -34.37 -1.30 -13.31
CA LEU A 417 -33.52 -1.55 -12.14
C LEU A 417 -33.59 -3.00 -11.67
N ILE A 418 -34.79 -3.60 -11.67
CA ILE A 418 -34.97 -5.01 -11.30
C ILE A 418 -34.35 -5.94 -12.34
N MET A 419 -34.41 -5.59 -13.64
CA MET A 419 -33.71 -6.36 -14.67
C MET A 419 -32.20 -6.29 -14.50
N LEU A 420 -31.64 -5.11 -14.20
CA LEU A 420 -30.22 -4.95 -13.87
C LEU A 420 -29.83 -5.79 -12.65
N ASP A 421 -30.61 -5.74 -11.55
CA ASP A 421 -30.37 -6.57 -10.36
C ASP A 421 -30.40 -8.07 -10.67
N ARG A 422 -31.39 -8.52 -11.44
CA ARG A 422 -31.52 -9.92 -11.85
C ARG A 422 -30.30 -10.40 -12.62
N ILE A 423 -29.82 -9.61 -13.58
CA ILE A 423 -28.61 -9.93 -14.36
C ILE A 423 -27.38 -9.91 -13.45
N ALA A 424 -27.24 -8.90 -12.57
CA ALA A 424 -26.14 -8.81 -11.62
C ALA A 424 -26.06 -10.03 -10.69
N LYS A 425 -27.19 -10.48 -10.13
CA LYS A 425 -27.25 -11.71 -9.30
C LYS A 425 -26.79 -12.95 -10.06
N LYS A 426 -27.18 -13.11 -11.34
CA LYS A 426 -26.71 -14.21 -12.18
C LYS A 426 -25.21 -14.10 -12.49
N LEU A 427 -24.70 -12.89 -12.77
CA LEU A 427 -23.26 -12.64 -12.94
C LEU A 427 -22.47 -13.02 -11.68
N ARG A 428 -22.96 -12.60 -10.51
CA ARG A 428 -22.38 -12.91 -9.19
C ARG A 428 -22.30 -14.41 -8.94
N THR A 429 -23.40 -15.13 -9.20
CA THR A 429 -23.44 -16.59 -9.07
C THR A 429 -22.42 -17.25 -9.99
N LYS A 430 -22.32 -16.83 -11.25
CA LYS A 430 -21.29 -17.33 -12.18
C LYS A 430 -19.87 -17.01 -11.70
N ARG A 431 -19.64 -15.81 -11.16
CA ARG A 431 -18.34 -15.37 -10.61
C ARG A 431 -17.89 -16.23 -9.44
N PHE A 432 -18.76 -16.51 -8.47
CA PHE A 432 -18.45 -17.37 -7.33
C PHE A 432 -18.30 -18.85 -7.74
N ASN A 433 -19.14 -19.35 -8.65
CA ASN A 433 -18.97 -20.69 -9.22
C ASN A 433 -17.64 -20.83 -9.98
N GLY A 434 -17.16 -19.74 -10.58
CA GLY A 434 -15.83 -19.62 -11.20
C GLY A 434 -14.66 -19.58 -10.22
N GLY A 435 -14.91 -19.58 -8.90
CA GLY A 435 -13.88 -19.61 -7.86
C GLY A 435 -13.42 -18.24 -7.36
N ALA A 436 -14.21 -17.17 -7.54
CA ALA A 436 -13.96 -15.91 -6.83
C ALA A 436 -14.15 -16.11 -5.31
N VAL A 437 -13.33 -15.45 -4.49
CA VAL A 437 -13.43 -15.55 -3.03
C VAL A 437 -14.44 -14.54 -2.49
N LYS A 438 -15.34 -14.97 -1.61
CA LYS A 438 -16.33 -14.10 -0.96
C LYS A 438 -15.71 -13.43 0.27
N PHE A 439 -15.54 -12.11 0.21
CA PHE A 439 -15.12 -11.28 1.33
C PHE A 439 -16.23 -10.29 1.68
N ASP A 440 -17.10 -10.64 2.63
CA ASP A 440 -18.00 -9.66 3.23
C ASP A 440 -17.27 -9.00 4.39
N ARG A 441 -16.75 -7.78 4.15
CA ARG A 441 -16.18 -6.94 5.21
C ARG A 441 -17.22 -5.93 5.67
N GLU A 442 -17.33 -5.79 6.98
CA GLU A 442 -18.05 -4.67 7.59
C GLU A 442 -17.11 -3.48 7.70
N GLU A 443 -17.53 -2.33 7.21
CA GLU A 443 -16.76 -1.09 7.31
C GLU A 443 -17.38 -0.20 8.38
N LEU A 444 -16.55 0.42 9.20
CA LEU A 444 -17.00 1.37 10.21
C LEU A 444 -17.28 2.71 9.54
N HIS A 445 -18.49 3.24 9.72
CA HIS A 445 -18.91 4.53 9.18
C HIS A 445 -19.32 5.47 10.30
N PHE A 446 -19.12 6.78 10.08
CA PHE A 446 -19.46 7.83 11.02
C PHE A 446 -20.38 8.84 10.35
N ASP A 447 -21.52 9.13 10.98
CA ASP A 447 -22.27 10.33 10.63
C ASP A 447 -21.66 11.50 11.38
N ILE A 448 -21.41 12.61 10.69
CA ILE A 448 -20.86 13.83 11.28
C ILE A 448 -21.86 14.98 11.13
N ASP A 449 -21.82 15.92 12.06
CA ASP A 449 -22.54 17.18 11.93
C ASP A 449 -21.76 18.20 11.06
N GLU A 450 -22.36 19.38 10.86
CA GLU A 450 -21.78 20.47 10.06
C GLU A 450 -20.44 20.99 10.60
N THR A 451 -20.10 20.71 11.86
CA THR A 451 -18.82 21.08 12.49
C THR A 451 -17.78 19.95 12.42
N GLY A 452 -18.11 18.84 11.75
CA GLY A 452 -17.27 17.66 11.63
C GLY A 452 -17.23 16.79 12.89
N LYS A 453 -18.18 16.98 13.82
CA LYS A 453 -18.26 16.17 15.04
C LYS A 453 -19.05 14.88 14.77
N PRO A 454 -18.50 13.70 15.12
CA PRO A 454 -19.24 12.44 14.98
C PRO A 454 -20.49 12.41 15.87
N THR A 455 -21.64 12.13 15.26
CA THR A 455 -22.96 12.01 15.91
C THR A 455 -23.43 10.56 16.01
N ARG A 456 -23.01 9.71 15.07
CA ARG A 456 -23.33 8.28 15.05
C ARG A 456 -22.16 7.48 14.50
N CYS A 457 -22.02 6.26 14.98
CA CYS A 457 -21.05 5.28 14.49
C CYS A 457 -21.77 3.94 14.26
N TYR A 458 -21.60 3.35 13.07
CA TYR A 458 -22.26 2.10 12.72
C TYR A 458 -21.45 1.32 11.67
N PHE A 459 -21.71 0.02 11.55
CA PHE A 459 -21.12 -0.80 10.52
C PHE A 459 -21.97 -0.74 9.24
N LYS A 460 -21.37 -0.28 8.14
CA LYS A 460 -21.96 -0.34 6.81
C LYS A 460 -21.68 -1.72 6.21
N ARG A 461 -22.70 -2.30 5.58
CA ARG A 461 -22.64 -3.57 4.85
C ARG A 461 -23.05 -3.34 3.40
N SER A 462 -22.39 -4.04 2.48
CA SER A 462 -22.77 -4.05 1.06
C SER A 462 -24.07 -4.84 0.87
N LYS A 463 -25.12 -4.15 0.40
CA LYS A 463 -26.44 -4.74 0.10
C LYS A 463 -26.59 -5.05 -1.39
N ASP A 464 -27.69 -5.67 -1.79
CA ASP A 464 -27.95 -6.00 -3.19
C ASP A 464 -27.83 -4.81 -4.16
N ALA A 465 -28.27 -3.60 -3.79
CA ALA A 465 -28.07 -2.40 -4.62
C ALA A 465 -26.57 -2.07 -4.84
N ASN A 466 -25.73 -2.20 -3.82
CA ASN A 466 -24.28 -2.01 -3.96
C ASN A 466 -23.68 -3.07 -4.89
N LYS A 467 -24.08 -4.31 -4.66
CA LYS A 467 -23.55 -5.45 -5.41
C LYS A 467 -24.11 -5.51 -6.84
N LEU A 468 -25.19 -4.79 -7.16
CA LEU A 468 -25.68 -4.60 -8.54
C LEU A 468 -24.62 -3.86 -9.34
N VAL A 469 -24.23 -2.67 -8.87
CA VAL A 469 -23.19 -1.83 -9.50
C VAL A 469 -21.86 -2.58 -9.55
N GLU A 470 -21.46 -3.23 -8.44
CA GLU A 470 -20.23 -4.02 -8.35
C GLU A 470 -20.08 -5.03 -9.51
N GLU A 471 -21.12 -5.80 -9.82
CA GLU A 471 -21.02 -6.85 -10.84
C GLU A 471 -20.85 -6.28 -12.26
N PHE A 472 -21.48 -5.14 -12.56
CA PHE A 472 -21.29 -4.49 -13.86
C PHE A 472 -19.91 -3.82 -13.97
N MET A 473 -19.42 -3.21 -12.90
CA MET A 473 -18.04 -2.67 -12.87
C MET A 473 -17.00 -3.79 -13.00
N LEU A 474 -17.19 -4.92 -12.32
CA LEU A 474 -16.33 -6.10 -12.45
C LEU A 474 -16.38 -6.68 -13.87
N LEU A 475 -17.56 -6.72 -14.48
CA LEU A 475 -17.72 -7.18 -15.86
C LEU A 475 -16.96 -6.28 -16.84
N ALA A 476 -17.13 -4.96 -16.73
CA ALA A 476 -16.42 -3.98 -17.56
C ALA A 476 -14.90 -4.07 -17.38
N ASN A 477 -14.41 -4.04 -16.14
CA ASN A 477 -12.99 -4.14 -15.81
C ASN A 477 -12.34 -5.42 -16.37
N ARG A 478 -13.02 -6.56 -16.22
CA ARG A 478 -12.55 -7.82 -16.79
C ARG A 478 -12.51 -7.76 -18.31
N THR A 479 -13.54 -7.24 -18.96
CA THR A 479 -13.61 -7.12 -20.41
C THR A 479 -12.49 -6.24 -20.97
N VAL A 480 -12.21 -5.09 -20.34
CA VAL A 480 -11.08 -4.22 -20.72
C VAL A 480 -9.76 -4.96 -20.56
N ALA A 481 -9.51 -5.57 -19.39
CA ALA A 481 -8.28 -6.31 -19.13
C ALA A 481 -8.07 -7.47 -20.12
N GLU A 482 -9.13 -8.21 -20.47
CA GLU A 482 -9.08 -9.28 -21.45
C GLU A 482 -8.86 -8.77 -22.87
N SER A 483 -9.50 -7.65 -23.26
CA SER A 483 -9.34 -7.06 -24.60
C SER A 483 -7.90 -6.63 -24.89
N VAL A 484 -7.16 -6.21 -23.85
CA VAL A 484 -5.77 -5.76 -23.95
C VAL A 484 -4.79 -6.92 -23.73
N GLY A 485 -5.06 -7.78 -22.76
CA GLY A 485 -4.16 -8.85 -22.33
C GLY A 485 -4.25 -10.15 -23.14
N LYS A 486 -5.44 -10.51 -23.65
CA LYS A 486 -5.65 -11.73 -24.44
C LYS A 486 -5.55 -11.41 -25.94
N VAL A 487 -4.32 -11.32 -26.42
CA VAL A 487 -4.03 -11.09 -27.84
C VAL A 487 -3.89 -12.39 -28.64
N LYS A 488 -4.04 -12.30 -29.97
CA LYS A 488 -3.83 -13.44 -30.87
C LYS A 488 -2.39 -13.97 -30.75
N ASN A 489 -2.20 -15.26 -31.01
CA ASN A 489 -0.87 -15.89 -31.03
C ASN A 489 0.09 -15.11 -31.95
N GLY A 490 1.26 -14.76 -31.42
CA GLY A 490 2.28 -13.98 -32.14
C GLY A 490 2.16 -12.45 -31.98
N ALA A 491 1.07 -11.94 -31.42
CA ALA A 491 0.96 -10.53 -31.05
C ALA A 491 1.47 -10.29 -29.63
N LYS A 492 2.03 -9.10 -29.38
CA LYS A 492 2.42 -8.65 -28.03
C LYS A 492 1.27 -7.85 -27.43
N ALA A 493 0.84 -8.22 -26.23
CA ALA A 493 -0.15 -7.46 -25.47
C ALA A 493 0.38 -6.03 -25.20
N LYS A 494 -0.51 -5.05 -25.23
CA LYS A 494 -0.17 -3.68 -24.83
C LYS A 494 0.06 -3.62 -23.32
N THR A 495 0.86 -2.65 -22.88
CA THR A 495 1.06 -2.38 -21.45
C THR A 495 -0.21 -1.75 -20.87
N LEU A 496 -0.68 -2.31 -19.76
CA LEU A 496 -1.81 -1.80 -18.99
C LEU A 496 -1.50 -2.01 -17.50
N PRO A 497 -1.83 -1.07 -16.60
CA PRO A 497 -1.81 -1.34 -15.17
C PRO A 497 -2.90 -2.36 -14.81
N TYR A 498 -2.49 -3.56 -14.40
CA TYR A 498 -3.42 -4.61 -13.96
C TYR A 498 -3.65 -4.55 -12.45
N ARG A 499 -4.91 -4.71 -12.03
CA ARG A 499 -5.25 -4.96 -10.63
C ARG A 499 -5.04 -6.44 -10.32
N ILE A 500 -3.85 -6.78 -9.80
CA ILE A 500 -3.48 -8.16 -9.47
C ILE A 500 -3.73 -8.47 -7.99
N HIS A 501 -4.07 -9.73 -7.72
CA HIS A 501 -4.05 -10.31 -6.38
C HIS A 501 -3.24 -11.60 -6.44
N ASP A 502 -2.10 -11.64 -5.74
CA ASP A 502 -1.23 -12.80 -5.72
C ASP A 502 -1.81 -13.97 -4.93
N ASN A 503 -1.19 -15.13 -5.10
CA ASN A 503 -1.58 -16.30 -4.30
C ASN A 503 -1.32 -16.02 -2.81
N PRO A 504 -2.18 -16.52 -1.90
CA PRO A 504 -1.90 -16.45 -0.48
C PRO A 504 -0.55 -17.08 -0.15
N ASP A 505 0.16 -16.46 0.79
CA ASP A 505 1.43 -16.97 1.28
C ASP A 505 1.23 -18.37 1.92
N PRO A 506 2.01 -19.40 1.52
CA PRO A 506 1.84 -20.76 2.03
C PRO A 506 1.96 -20.88 3.56
N GLN A 507 2.84 -20.08 4.18
CA GLN A 507 3.03 -20.08 5.63
C GLN A 507 1.85 -19.43 6.35
N LYS A 508 1.28 -18.36 5.77
CA LYS A 508 0.03 -17.77 6.28
C LYS A 508 -1.15 -18.74 6.16
N LEU A 509 -1.28 -19.46 5.03
CA LEU A 509 -2.32 -20.48 4.86
C LEU A 509 -2.20 -21.62 5.88
N GLU A 510 -0.98 -22.06 6.17
CA GLU A 510 -0.74 -23.09 7.18
C GLU A 510 -1.10 -22.59 8.59
N THR A 511 -0.79 -21.32 8.89
CA THR A 511 -1.18 -20.68 10.16
C THR A 511 -2.70 -20.64 10.30
N LEU A 512 -3.42 -20.22 9.24
CA LEU A 512 -4.88 -20.26 9.20
C LEU A 512 -5.40 -21.69 9.41
N ARG A 513 -4.85 -22.68 8.70
CA ARG A 513 -5.24 -24.09 8.83
C ARG A 513 -5.11 -24.60 10.27
N GLN A 514 -3.98 -24.32 10.93
CA GLN A 514 -3.75 -24.71 12.32
C GLN A 514 -4.70 -24.03 13.29
N PHE A 515 -5.10 -22.80 12.99
CA PHE A 515 -6.05 -22.04 13.79
C PHE A 515 -7.47 -22.60 13.67
N ILE A 516 -7.99 -22.75 12.45
CA ILE A 516 -9.40 -23.12 12.22
C ILE A 516 -9.73 -24.58 12.60
N VAL A 517 -8.74 -25.48 12.60
CA VAL A 517 -8.93 -26.88 13.02
C VAL A 517 -9.38 -26.97 14.48
N LYS A 518 -8.98 -26.02 15.33
CA LYS A 518 -9.43 -25.93 16.73
C LYS A 518 -10.92 -25.65 16.86
N PHE A 519 -11.52 -25.03 15.85
CA PHE A 519 -12.96 -24.78 15.74
C PHE A 519 -13.70 -25.87 14.94
N GLY A 520 -13.01 -26.95 14.54
CA GLY A 520 -13.60 -28.07 13.79
C GLY A 520 -13.67 -27.86 12.28
N TYR A 521 -13.16 -26.74 11.74
CA TYR A 521 -13.14 -26.48 10.31
C TYR A 521 -11.91 -27.09 9.63
N ARG A 522 -11.99 -27.29 8.31
CA ARG A 522 -10.89 -27.76 7.48
C ARG A 522 -10.79 -26.89 6.23
N VAL A 523 -9.56 -26.49 5.90
CA VAL A 523 -9.25 -25.83 4.63
C VAL A 523 -8.17 -26.61 3.90
N LYS A 524 -8.33 -26.78 2.59
CA LYS A 524 -7.27 -27.31 1.73
C LYS A 524 -6.30 -26.18 1.40
N THR A 525 -5.07 -26.31 1.89
CA THR A 525 -3.98 -25.37 1.65
C THR A 525 -3.16 -25.72 0.40
N GLU A 526 -3.38 -26.90 -0.18
CA GLU A 526 -2.69 -27.42 -1.36
C GLU A 526 -3.66 -27.62 -2.54
N GLY A 527 -3.19 -27.36 -3.76
CA GLY A 527 -3.94 -27.58 -5.00
C GLY A 527 -3.86 -26.43 -6.00
N THR A 528 -4.75 -26.43 -7.00
CA THR A 528 -4.87 -25.32 -7.96
C THR A 528 -5.50 -24.09 -7.31
N LYS A 529 -5.25 -22.89 -7.85
CA LYS A 529 -5.84 -21.64 -7.35
C LYS A 529 -7.35 -21.73 -7.11
N GLY A 530 -8.07 -22.32 -8.07
CA GLY A 530 -9.52 -22.52 -7.96
C GLY A 530 -9.92 -23.51 -6.85
N ALA A 531 -9.10 -24.53 -6.57
CA ALA A 531 -9.35 -25.45 -5.47
C ALA A 531 -9.17 -24.78 -4.11
N THR A 532 -8.12 -23.97 -3.94
CA THR A 532 -7.88 -23.18 -2.73
C THR A 532 -9.00 -22.16 -2.52
N ALA A 533 -9.38 -21.41 -3.55
CA ALA A 533 -10.46 -20.43 -3.45
C ALA A 533 -11.82 -21.06 -3.10
N ARG A 534 -12.18 -22.19 -3.71
CA ARG A 534 -13.39 -22.95 -3.32
C ARG A 534 -13.33 -23.44 -1.87
N SER A 535 -12.15 -23.86 -1.40
CA SER A 535 -12.00 -24.28 -0.01
C SER A 535 -12.14 -23.11 0.97
N LEU A 536 -11.66 -21.92 0.60
CA LEU A 536 -11.83 -20.71 1.40
C LEU A 536 -13.30 -20.26 1.42
N ASN A 537 -14.00 -20.29 0.28
CA ASN A 537 -15.43 -19.99 0.24
C ASN A 537 -16.24 -20.93 1.12
N LYS A 538 -15.97 -22.23 1.03
CA LYS A 538 -16.62 -23.22 1.91
C LYS A 538 -16.37 -22.90 3.39
N LEU A 539 -15.14 -22.53 3.76
CA LEU A 539 -14.83 -22.10 5.13
C LEU A 539 -15.67 -20.88 5.55
N MET A 540 -15.81 -19.89 4.66
CA MET A 540 -16.61 -18.69 4.93
C MET A 540 -18.11 -18.99 5.05
N ASP A 541 -18.63 -19.90 4.24
CA ASP A 541 -20.01 -20.35 4.33
C ASP A 541 -20.26 -21.17 5.61
N ASP A 542 -19.35 -22.10 5.93
CA ASP A 542 -19.43 -22.97 7.11
C ASP A 542 -19.32 -22.17 8.43
N CYS A 543 -18.57 -21.06 8.44
CA CYS A 543 -18.43 -20.19 9.61
C CYS A 543 -19.45 -19.03 9.65
N GLY A 544 -20.22 -18.82 8.57
CA GLY A 544 -21.18 -17.73 8.45
C GLY A 544 -22.23 -17.72 9.57
N GLY A 545 -22.39 -16.58 10.23
CA GLY A 545 -23.34 -16.38 11.33
C GLY A 545 -22.89 -16.96 12.67
N LYS A 546 -21.72 -17.58 12.77
CA LYS A 546 -21.21 -18.17 14.02
C LYS A 546 -20.34 -17.19 14.82
N PRO A 547 -20.23 -17.35 16.16
CA PRO A 547 -19.46 -16.44 17.01
C PRO A 547 -17.99 -16.27 16.60
N GLU A 548 -17.38 -17.32 16.07
CA GLU A 548 -15.98 -17.34 15.64
C GLU A 548 -15.74 -16.74 14.24
N GLN A 549 -16.78 -16.41 13.47
CA GLN A 549 -16.68 -15.93 12.08
C GLN A 549 -15.68 -14.78 11.95
N LYS A 550 -15.87 -13.71 12.74
CA LYS A 550 -15.02 -12.50 12.67
C LYS A 550 -13.57 -12.77 13.01
N MET A 551 -13.33 -13.73 13.91
CA MET A 551 -11.99 -14.13 14.31
C MET A 551 -11.31 -14.97 13.23
N ILE A 552 -12.05 -15.83 12.52
CA ILE A 552 -11.52 -16.59 11.38
C ILE A 552 -11.22 -15.67 10.19
N GLN A 553 -12.05 -14.65 9.96
CA GLN A 553 -11.86 -13.68 8.87
C GLN A 553 -10.66 -12.73 9.06
N SER A 554 -10.14 -12.59 10.28
CA SER A 554 -9.02 -11.68 10.60
C SER A 554 -7.64 -12.32 10.60
N VAL A 555 -7.57 -13.66 10.57
CA VAL A 555 -6.33 -14.46 10.45
C VAL A 555 -5.94 -14.58 8.98
#